data_AF-A0A6I3LEP2-F1
#
_entry.id   AF-A0A6I3LEP2-F1
#
_cell.length_a   1.000
_cell.length_b   1.000
_cell.length_c   1.000
_cell.angle_alpha   90.00
_cell.angle_beta   90.00
_cell.angle_gamma   90.00
#
_symmetry.space_group_name_H-M   'P 1'
#
loop_
_entity.id
_entity.type
_entity.pdbx_description
1 polymer ?
#
loop_
_entity_poly.entity_id
_entity_poly.type
_entity_poly.pdbx_seq_one_letter_code
_entity_poly.pdbx_strand_id
1 'polypeptide(L)'
;PGNYYDGDSWEPRDDVKGDVARMLFYMAVRYEGDDGYPDLELNDKTGNGSAPYHGKQSVLLEWNKQDPVDDRERKRNEIIYEKYQHNRNPFI
;
A
#
# COMPACT_ATOMS: atom_id res chain seq x y z
N PRO A 1 -14.42 -13.63 -5.18
CA PRO A 1 -14.75 -13.08 -6.52
C PRO A 1 -14.42 -11.59 -6.57
N GLY A 2 -14.05 -11.02 -7.72
CA GLY A 2 -13.82 -9.58 -7.88
C GLY A 2 -12.37 -9.12 -7.98
N ASN A 3 -11.39 -10.04 -7.98
CA ASN A 3 -10.02 -9.69 -8.36
C ASN A 3 -9.89 -9.79 -9.89
N TYR A 4 -9.14 -8.87 -10.49
CA TYR A 4 -8.84 -8.85 -11.93
C TYR A 4 -7.33 -8.84 -12.16
N TYR A 5 -6.91 -9.26 -13.35
CA TYR A 5 -5.52 -9.19 -13.78
C TYR A 5 -5.48 -9.07 -15.30
N ASP A 6 -4.40 -8.50 -15.80
CA ASP A 6 -4.09 -8.48 -17.22
C ASP A 6 -2.60 -8.81 -17.45
N GLY A 7 -2.01 -8.35 -18.56
CA GLY A 7 -0.66 -8.72 -18.97
C GLY A 7 0.45 -8.22 -18.05
N ASP A 8 0.24 -7.12 -17.34
CA ASP A 8 1.27 -6.49 -16.51
C ASP A 8 0.74 -5.91 -15.19
N SER A 9 -0.55 -6.11 -14.88
CA SER A 9 -1.18 -5.57 -13.68
C SER A 9 -2.14 -6.55 -13.01
N TRP A 10 -2.40 -6.27 -11.73
CA TRP A 10 -3.37 -6.97 -10.90
C TRP A 10 -4.19 -5.96 -10.10
N GLU A 11 -5.48 -6.22 -10.00
CA GLU A 11 -6.45 -5.40 -9.28
C GLU A 11 -7.17 -6.25 -8.22
N PRO A 12 -7.14 -5.85 -6.95
CA PRO A 12 -7.92 -6.49 -5.90
C PRO A 12 -9.42 -6.18 -6.07
N ARG A 13 -10.24 -7.03 -5.45
CA ARG A 13 -11.64 -6.77 -5.15
C ARG A 13 -11.84 -5.44 -4.43
N ASP A 14 -12.99 -4.82 -4.66
CA ASP A 14 -13.28 -3.45 -4.23
C ASP A 14 -13.13 -3.20 -2.73
N ASP A 15 -13.44 -4.19 -1.89
CA ASP A 15 -13.45 -4.04 -0.44
C ASP A 15 -12.08 -4.25 0.23
N VAL A 16 -10.98 -4.26 -0.55
CA VAL A 16 -9.61 -4.19 -0.02
C VAL A 16 -8.72 -3.25 -0.83
N LYS A 17 -9.29 -2.47 -1.75
CA LYS A 17 -8.55 -1.54 -2.59
C LYS A 17 -7.87 -0.48 -1.73
N GLY A 18 -8.56 0.02 -0.72
CA GLY A 18 -8.08 1.02 0.22
C GLY A 18 -6.99 0.46 1.11
N ASP A 19 -7.17 -0.75 1.63
CA ASP A 19 -6.17 -1.46 2.42
C ASP A 19 -4.83 -1.54 1.68
N VAL A 20 -4.86 -1.99 0.42
CA VAL A 20 -3.67 -2.12 -0.43
C VAL A 20 -3.02 -0.76 -0.69
N ALA A 21 -3.82 0.26 -0.98
CA ALA A 21 -3.33 1.62 -1.19
C ALA A 21 -2.61 2.17 0.05
N ARG A 22 -3.22 2.08 1.23
CA ARG A 22 -2.64 2.56 2.49
C ARG A 22 -1.41 1.77 2.92
N MET A 23 -1.35 0.48 2.61
CA MET A 23 -0.14 -0.33 2.82
C MET A 23 1.02 0.16 1.95
N LEU A 24 0.78 0.44 0.67
CA LEU A 24 1.81 0.94 -0.24
C LEU A 24 2.22 2.38 0.08
N PHE A 25 1.30 3.27 0.46
CA PHE A 25 1.65 4.62 0.94
C PHE A 25 2.55 4.58 2.17
N TYR A 26 2.28 3.67 3.12
CA TYR A 26 3.13 3.52 4.28
C TYR A 26 4.54 3.05 3.92
N MET A 27 4.64 2.05 3.04
CA MET A 27 5.95 1.57 2.58
C MET A 27 6.75 2.70 1.94
N ALA A 28 6.10 3.52 1.13
CA ALA A 28 6.73 4.63 0.41
C ALA A 28 7.19 5.80 1.28
N VAL A 29 6.69 5.94 2.51
CA VAL A 29 7.11 7.01 3.45
C VAL A 29 8.03 6.47 4.55
N ARG A 30 8.01 5.15 4.77
CA ARG A 30 8.75 4.52 5.87
C ARG A 30 10.12 4.02 5.44
N TYR A 31 10.29 3.62 4.18
CA TYR A 31 11.47 2.91 3.69
C TYR A 31 12.19 3.72 2.61
N GLU A 32 12.97 4.70 3.04
CA GLU A 32 13.75 5.63 2.20
C GLU A 32 15.13 5.08 1.79
N GLY A 33 15.43 3.81 2.12
CA GLY A 33 16.70 3.16 1.77
C GLY A 33 17.96 3.57 2.57
N ASP A 34 17.82 4.40 3.61
CA ASP A 34 18.92 4.85 4.47
C ASP A 34 19.60 3.73 5.29
N ASP A 35 18.97 2.55 5.36
CA ASP A 35 19.41 1.39 6.14
C ASP A 35 20.08 0.29 5.28
N GLY A 36 20.44 0.62 4.04
CA GLY A 36 21.09 -0.28 3.10
C GLY A 36 20.12 -1.22 2.35
N TYR A 37 18.82 -1.01 2.52
CA TYR A 37 17.78 -1.63 1.70
C TYR A 37 17.36 -0.69 0.55
N PRO A 38 16.63 -1.19 -0.46
CA PRO A 38 16.12 -0.34 -1.51
C PRO A 38 15.17 0.74 -0.98
N ASP A 39 15.31 1.94 -1.52
CA ASP A 39 14.34 3.01 -1.38
C ASP A 39 13.06 2.62 -2.14
N LEU A 40 11.95 2.51 -1.41
CA LEU A 40 10.67 2.13 -1.96
C LEU A 40 9.88 3.37 -2.34
N GLU A 41 9.72 3.62 -3.63
CA GLU A 41 8.99 4.79 -4.12
C GLU A 41 7.80 4.38 -4.99
N LEU A 42 6.69 5.11 -4.86
CA LEU A 42 5.58 5.01 -5.81
C LEU A 42 5.92 5.74 -7.11
N ASN A 43 5.39 5.24 -8.23
CA ASN A 43 5.40 5.98 -9.49
C ASN A 43 4.05 5.79 -10.21
N ASP A 44 3.95 6.19 -11.48
CA ASP A 44 2.71 6.03 -12.25
C ASP A 44 2.79 4.95 -13.35
N LYS A 45 3.64 3.93 -13.17
CA LYS A 45 3.92 2.91 -14.18
C LYS A 45 3.69 1.49 -13.67
N THR A 46 3.23 0.63 -14.57
CA THR A 46 3.35 -0.83 -14.45
C THR A 46 4.67 -1.28 -15.08
N GLY A 47 5.20 -2.43 -14.63
CA GLY A 47 6.39 -3.02 -15.25
C GLY A 47 7.71 -2.25 -15.02
N ASN A 48 8.08 -2.02 -13.76
CA ASN A 48 9.29 -1.27 -13.38
C ASN A 48 10.62 -2.05 -13.53
N GLY A 49 10.59 -3.28 -14.08
CA GLY A 49 11.78 -4.13 -14.20
C GLY A 49 12.40 -4.42 -12.83
N SER A 50 13.68 -4.09 -12.66
CA SER A 50 14.41 -4.23 -11.38
C SER A 50 14.45 -2.95 -10.54
N ALA A 51 13.85 -1.85 -11.02
CA ALA A 51 13.79 -0.62 -10.24
C ALA A 51 12.84 -0.83 -9.05
N PRO A 52 13.16 -0.30 -7.86
CA PRO A 52 12.38 -0.54 -6.63
C PRO A 52 11.06 0.25 -6.57
N TYR A 53 10.53 0.67 -7.73
CA TYR A 53 9.26 1.35 -7.83
C TYR A 53 8.10 0.36 -7.74
N HIS A 54 7.09 0.72 -6.96
CA HIS A 54 5.92 -0.12 -6.75
C HIS A 54 4.61 0.65 -6.92
N GLY A 55 3.60 -0.04 -7.45
CA GLY A 55 2.25 0.51 -7.61
C GLY A 55 2.13 1.69 -8.58
N LYS A 56 0.90 1.97 -9.00
CA LYS A 56 0.56 3.14 -9.80
C LYS A 56 -0.11 4.17 -8.90
N GLN A 57 0.62 5.20 -8.51
CA GLN A 57 0.24 6.19 -7.50
C GLN A 57 -1.14 6.79 -7.76
N SER A 58 -1.42 7.20 -9.00
CA SER A 58 -2.73 7.72 -9.41
C SER A 58 -3.89 6.76 -9.10
N VAL A 59 -3.71 5.47 -9.35
CA VAL A 59 -4.71 4.41 -9.07
C VAL A 59 -4.83 4.15 -7.58
N LEU A 60 -3.72 4.12 -6.84
CA LEU A 60 -3.75 3.92 -5.38
C LEU A 60 -4.45 5.09 -4.67
N LEU A 61 -4.28 6.32 -5.15
CA LEU A 61 -4.99 7.49 -4.62
C LEU A 61 -6.50 7.41 -4.88
N GLU A 62 -6.91 6.84 -6.01
CA GLU A 62 -8.32 6.56 -6.30
C GLU A 62 -8.86 5.46 -5.39
N TRP A 63 -8.16 4.34 -5.27
CA TRP A 63 -8.53 3.21 -4.41
C TRP A 63 -8.70 3.61 -2.95
N ASN A 64 -7.79 4.43 -2.41
CA ASN A 64 -7.90 4.94 -1.04
C ASN A 64 -9.14 5.81 -0.81
N LYS A 65 -9.67 6.47 -1.85
CA LYS A 65 -10.91 7.26 -1.77
C LYS A 65 -12.16 6.38 -1.92
N GLN A 66 -12.08 5.35 -2.76
CA GLN A 66 -13.19 4.44 -3.03
C GLN A 66 -13.49 3.51 -1.84
N ASP A 67 -12.44 3.11 -1.12
CA ASP A 67 -12.51 2.17 0.00
C ASP A 67 -11.93 2.81 1.27
N PRO A 68 -12.76 3.53 2.05
CA PRO A 68 -12.32 4.26 3.24
C PRO A 68 -11.93 3.31 4.38
N VAL A 69 -11.11 3.79 5.31
CA VAL A 69 -10.61 3.00 6.43
C VAL A 69 -11.74 2.39 7.25
N ASP A 70 -11.69 1.06 7.43
CA ASP A 70 -12.66 0.31 8.21
C ASP A 70 -12.19 -0.01 9.65
N ASP A 71 -13.09 -0.55 10.47
CA ASP A 71 -12.79 -0.92 11.86
C ASP A 71 -11.77 -2.06 11.98
N ARG A 72 -11.69 -2.94 10.98
CA ARG A 72 -10.74 -4.05 10.96
C ARG A 72 -9.32 -3.52 10.77
N GLU A 73 -9.14 -2.57 9.85
CA GLU A 73 -7.88 -1.88 9.62
C GLU A 73 -7.45 -1.08 10.86
N ARG A 74 -8.35 -0.30 11.46
CA ARG A 74 -8.05 0.45 12.70
C ARG A 74 -7.60 -0.49 13.81
N LYS A 75 -8.34 -1.57 14.05
CA LYS A 75 -7.99 -2.57 15.05
C LYS A 75 -6.64 -3.23 14.76
N ARG A 76 -6.34 -3.51 13.49
CA ARG A 76 -5.05 -4.08 13.10
C ARG A 76 -3.91 -3.08 13.34
N ASN A 77 -4.08 -1.80 12.98
CA ASN A 77 -3.10 -0.74 13.21
C ASN A 77 -2.81 -0.57 14.72
N GLU A 78 -3.86 -0.65 15.55
CA GLU A 78 -3.74 -0.63 17.01
C GLU A 78 -2.93 -1.81 17.55
N ILE A 79 -3.30 -3.04 17.15
CA ILE A 79 -2.62 -4.24 17.62
C ILE A 79 -1.13 -4.25 17.21
N ILE A 80 -0.81 -3.82 15.99
CA ILE A 80 0.58 -3.71 15.50
C ILE A 80 1.36 -2.71 16.35
N TYR A 81 0.77 -1.55 16.64
CA TYR A 81 1.38 -0.54 17.49
C TYR A 81 1.59 -1.02 18.93
N GLU A 82 0.55 -1.56 19.58
CA GLU A 82 0.61 -1.92 20.99
C GLU A 82 1.52 -3.14 21.25
N LYS A 83 1.55 -4.12 20.34
CA LYS A 83 2.11 -5.45 20.63
C LYS A 83 3.35 -5.84 19.85
N TYR A 84 3.68 -5.16 18.75
CA TYR A 84 4.70 -5.66 17.82
C TYR A 84 5.73 -4.62 17.39
N GLN A 85 5.32 -3.57 16.68
CA GLN A 85 6.24 -2.67 15.96
C GLN A 85 6.35 -1.29 16.58
N HIS A 86 5.39 -0.90 17.43
CA HIS A 86 5.35 0.40 18.11
C HIS A 86 5.43 1.62 17.17
N ASN A 87 5.06 1.43 15.90
CA ASN A 87 4.83 2.47 14.92
C ASN A 87 3.46 2.24 14.26
N ARG A 88 2.84 3.32 13.77
CA ARG A 88 1.52 3.27 13.12
C ARG A 88 1.67 3.54 11.64
N ASN A 89 0.80 2.92 10.85
CA ASN A 89 0.53 3.41 9.52
C ASN A 89 -0.29 4.71 9.64
N PRO A 90 0.23 5.88 9.23
CA PRO A 90 -0.46 7.16 9.35
C PRO A 90 -1.62 7.33 8.36
N PHE A 91 -1.75 6.42 7.39
CA PHE A 91 -2.81 6.44 6.39
C PHE A 91 -4.08 5.68 6.83
N ILE A 92 -4.02 4.97 7.96
CA ILE A 92 -5.12 4.20 8.60
C ILE A 92 -5.70 5.00 9.77
#